data_AF-A0A1V5ZY08-F1
#
_entry.id   AF-A0A1V5ZY08-F1
#
_cell.length_a   1.000
_cell.length_b   1.000
_cell.length_c   1.000
_cell.angle_alpha   90.00
_cell.angle_beta   90.00
_cell.angle_gamma   90.00
#
_symmetry.space_group_name_H-M   'P 1'
#
loop_
_entity.id
_entity.type
_entity.pdbx_description
1 polymer ?
#
loop_
_entity_poly.entity_id
_entity_poly.type
_entity_poly.pdbx_seq_one_letter_code
_entity_poly.pdbx_strand_id
1 'polypeptide(L)'
;MTDARSLPKQEQLRLRNEAMVILRKTNNFSVTARELGVSRAAVYKWRDQYAKTRSLSQKSRGGKRPHPFEVLSKEQSQELRQLIFTKSPSDVGLKGQLWSWKTVSSLIEQQFTKRLKRNRIINYLRKMDIFPTVPEKGWRYRYVRDTNESLDAHAKRTGRQLYLFGKIYRSSERMILYSISRDGHVYFKTYPSEPFVEQVKAFLTLLQKNAHKRILIYTSALNVYMLREWRKNGDSLEKICIWGEPQRHDRNYWRYRRKFNLSLFIHEQKSK
;
A
#
# COMPACT_ATOMS: atom_id res chain seq x y z
N MET A 1 2.28 34.53 5.69
CA MET A 1 2.02 33.98 7.04
C MET A 1 2.45 32.53 7.05
N THR A 2 3.43 32.18 7.87
CA THR A 2 3.93 30.81 7.98
C THR A 2 2.98 30.00 8.85
N ASP A 3 2.55 28.82 8.40
CA ASP A 3 1.75 27.94 9.26
C ASP A 3 2.65 27.36 10.36
N ALA A 4 2.62 27.97 11.56
CA ALA A 4 3.41 27.52 12.70
C ALA A 4 3.15 26.04 13.08
N ARG A 5 2.11 25.39 12.55
CA ARG A 5 1.82 23.96 12.74
C ARG A 5 2.75 23.03 11.96
N SER A 6 3.40 23.50 10.90
CA SER A 6 4.33 22.70 10.08
C SER A 6 5.77 22.69 10.62
N LEU A 7 6.09 23.55 11.59
CA LEU A 7 7.41 23.65 12.18
C LEU A 7 7.74 22.45 13.11
N PRO A 8 9.02 22.10 13.31
CA PRO A 8 9.44 21.13 14.32
C PRO A 8 8.93 21.49 15.72
N LYS A 9 8.65 20.49 16.57
CA LYS A 9 8.03 20.70 17.90
C LYS A 9 8.81 21.66 18.80
N GLN A 10 10.13 21.59 18.76
CA GLN A 10 11.02 22.46 19.54
C GLN A 10 10.87 23.91 19.08
N GLU A 11 10.78 24.13 17.78
CA GLU A 11 10.58 25.46 17.19
C GLU A 11 9.18 26.02 17.49
N GLN A 12 8.15 25.17 17.46
CA GLN A 12 6.81 25.57 17.91
C GLN A 12 6.77 25.99 19.38
N LEU A 13 7.56 25.35 20.25
CA LEU A 13 7.63 25.69 21.66
C LEU A 13 8.39 27.02 21.87
N ARG A 14 9.49 27.21 21.14
CA ARG A 14 10.26 28.46 21.15
C ARG A 14 9.38 29.66 20.81
N LEU A 15 8.65 29.58 19.69
CA LEU A 15 7.73 30.63 19.24
C LEU A 15 6.64 30.95 20.27
N ARG A 16 6.11 29.94 20.97
CA ARG A 16 5.10 30.16 22.02
C ARG A 16 5.67 30.90 23.22
N ASN A 17 6.85 30.51 23.66
CA ASN A 17 7.51 31.13 24.81
C ASN A 17 7.87 32.59 24.49
N GLU A 18 8.40 32.83 23.29
CA GLU A 18 8.70 34.17 22.78
C GLU A 18 7.44 35.04 22.71
N ALA A 19 6.30 34.48 22.26
CA ALA A 19 5.02 35.17 22.29
C ALA A 19 4.60 35.62 23.69
N MET A 20 4.85 34.83 24.74
CA MET A 20 4.53 35.25 26.11
C MET A 20 5.45 36.37 26.61
N VAL A 21 6.72 36.37 26.21
CA VAL A 21 7.68 37.43 26.56
C VAL A 21 7.25 38.74 25.90
N ILE A 22 6.94 38.72 24.60
CA ILE A 22 6.50 39.90 23.86
C ILE A 22 5.15 40.41 24.39
N LEU A 23 4.20 39.51 24.66
CA LEU A 23 2.91 39.90 25.25
C LEU A 23 3.07 40.55 26.62
N ARG A 24 3.98 40.08 27.48
CA ARG A 24 4.25 40.72 28.78
C ARG A 24 4.79 42.14 28.64
N LYS A 25 5.57 42.41 27.60
CA LYS A 25 6.15 43.73 27.34
C LYS A 25 5.17 44.70 26.69
N THR A 26 4.42 44.21 25.70
CA THR A 26 3.61 45.06 24.81
C THR A 26 2.14 45.09 25.18
N ASN A 27 1.67 44.10 25.93
CA ASN A 27 0.25 43.83 26.21
C ASN A 27 -0.65 43.84 24.95
N ASN A 28 -0.09 43.55 23.76
CA ASN A 28 -0.80 43.71 22.49
C ASN A 28 -0.65 42.48 21.57
N PHE A 29 -1.76 41.74 21.44
CA PHE A 29 -1.84 40.52 20.63
C PHE A 29 -1.57 40.73 19.14
N SER A 30 -1.93 41.89 18.60
CA SER A 30 -1.73 42.20 17.18
C SER A 30 -0.27 42.50 16.87
N VAL A 31 0.43 43.18 17.78
CA VAL A 31 1.87 43.44 17.68
C VAL A 31 2.64 42.12 17.78
N THR A 32 2.35 41.30 18.80
CA THR A 32 3.01 39.99 18.96
C THR A 32 2.78 39.07 17.77
N ALA A 33 1.57 39.04 17.21
CA ALA A 33 1.26 38.21 16.04
C ALA A 33 2.06 38.64 14.81
N ARG A 34 2.22 39.95 14.61
CA ARG A 34 2.98 40.52 13.49
C ARG A 34 4.47 40.20 13.62
N GLU A 35 5.05 40.43 14.79
CA GLU A 35 6.48 40.17 15.07
C GLU A 35 6.84 38.70 14.85
N LEU A 36 5.96 37.77 15.25
CA LEU A 36 6.21 36.33 15.12
C LEU A 36 5.69 35.71 13.81
N GLY A 37 5.08 36.50 12.93
CA GLY A 37 4.54 36.01 11.65
C GLY A 37 3.40 34.99 11.77
N VAL A 38 2.65 35.01 12.87
CA VAL A 38 1.55 34.08 13.18
C VAL A 38 0.19 34.78 13.23
N SER A 39 -0.90 34.02 13.31
CA SER A 39 -2.24 34.61 13.46
C SER A 39 -2.47 35.12 14.88
N ARG A 40 -3.23 36.21 15.01
CA ARG A 40 -3.69 36.74 16.30
C ARG A 40 -4.44 35.68 17.14
N ALA A 41 -5.21 34.83 16.48
CA ALA A 41 -5.92 33.72 17.11
C ALA A 41 -4.97 32.68 17.75
N ALA A 42 -3.80 32.42 17.13
CA ALA A 42 -2.80 31.52 17.69
C ALA A 42 -2.21 32.08 19.00
N VAL A 43 -1.88 33.39 19.00
CA VAL A 43 -1.34 34.09 20.17
C VAL A 43 -2.34 34.08 21.33
N TYR A 44 -3.62 34.37 21.07
CA TYR A 44 -4.69 34.27 22.07
C TYR A 44 -4.78 32.88 22.71
N LYS A 45 -4.78 31.84 21.88
CA LYS A 45 -4.84 30.45 22.32
C LYS A 45 -3.65 30.06 23.20
N TRP A 46 -2.45 30.54 22.87
CA TRP A 46 -1.25 30.29 23.69
C TRP A 46 -1.34 30.99 25.05
N ARG A 47 -1.79 32.25 25.07
CA ARG A 47 -2.01 33.01 26.30
C ARG A 47 -3.04 32.33 27.22
N ASP A 48 -4.14 31.85 26.65
CA ASP A 48 -5.17 31.12 27.43
C ASP A 48 -4.66 29.78 27.96
N GLN A 49 -3.90 29.05 27.14
CA GLN A 49 -3.27 27.82 27.58
C GLN A 49 -2.30 28.09 28.74
N TYR A 50 -1.41 29.07 28.59
CA TYR A 50 -0.43 29.41 29.62
C TYR A 50 -1.08 29.90 30.91
N ALA A 51 -2.16 30.67 30.83
CA ALA A 51 -2.91 31.09 32.01
C ALA A 51 -3.48 29.89 32.79
N LYS A 52 -3.96 28.86 32.08
CA LYS A 52 -4.56 27.66 32.68
C LYS A 52 -3.56 26.64 33.20
N THR A 53 -2.47 26.40 32.47
CA THR A 53 -1.56 25.28 32.75
C THR A 53 -0.17 25.71 33.19
N ARG A 54 0.14 27.03 33.13
CA ARG A 54 1.49 27.59 33.25
C ARG A 54 2.52 26.95 32.30
N SER A 55 2.05 26.27 31.25
CA SER A 55 2.88 25.50 30.33
C SER A 55 2.37 25.59 28.89
N LEU A 56 3.28 25.97 27.99
CA LEU A 56 3.07 26.05 26.55
C LEU A 56 3.53 24.81 25.80
N SER A 57 4.04 23.82 26.53
CA SER A 57 4.34 22.53 25.92
C SER A 57 3.05 21.97 25.36
N GLN A 58 3.08 21.61 24.07
CA GLN A 58 2.05 20.74 23.55
C GLN A 58 2.21 19.43 24.32
N LYS A 59 1.16 18.98 25.02
CA LYS A 59 0.98 17.54 25.20
C LYS A 59 1.18 16.97 23.80
N SER A 60 2.07 15.99 23.67
CA SER A 60 2.14 15.22 22.43
C SER A 60 0.69 14.90 22.08
N ARG A 61 0.26 15.20 20.84
CA ARG A 61 -0.93 14.52 20.31
C ARG A 61 -0.62 13.06 20.58
N GLY A 62 -1.29 12.47 21.58
CA GLY A 62 -0.76 11.30 22.30
C GLY A 62 -0.12 10.38 21.27
N GLY A 63 1.20 10.18 21.39
CA GLY A 63 1.96 9.41 20.40
C GLY A 63 1.14 8.18 20.07
N LYS A 64 0.91 7.89 18.76
CA LYS A 64 -0.01 6.87 18.22
C LYS A 64 -0.44 5.98 19.37
N ARG A 65 -1.59 6.26 20.01
CA ARG A 65 -2.03 5.52 21.21
C ARG A 65 -1.69 4.05 20.91
N PRO A 66 -0.86 3.36 21.71
CA PRO A 66 -0.58 1.95 21.46
C PRO A 66 -1.94 1.34 21.25
N HIS A 67 -2.22 0.85 20.03
CA HIS A 67 -3.59 0.58 19.59
C HIS A 67 -4.23 -0.23 20.72
N PRO A 68 -5.16 0.32 21.54
CA PRO A 68 -5.41 -0.27 22.87
C PRO A 68 -6.12 -1.63 22.80
N PHE A 69 -6.31 -2.16 21.59
CA PHE A 69 -7.02 -3.39 21.30
C PHE A 69 -6.38 -4.04 20.06
N GLU A 70 -5.10 -4.41 20.12
CA GLU A 70 -4.67 -5.55 19.31
C GLU A 70 -5.52 -6.73 19.75
N VAL A 71 -6.44 -7.14 18.88
CA VAL A 71 -7.43 -8.17 19.19
C VAL A 71 -6.75 -9.52 19.28
N LEU A 72 -5.73 -9.73 18.45
CA LEU A 72 -4.82 -10.88 18.54
C LEU A 72 -3.65 -10.53 19.44
N SER A 73 -3.29 -11.46 20.34
CA SER A 73 -2.03 -11.38 21.07
C SER A 73 -0.84 -11.49 20.12
N LYS A 74 0.38 -11.28 20.64
CA LYS A 74 1.61 -11.43 19.87
C LYS A 74 1.79 -12.89 19.43
N GLU A 75 1.47 -13.83 20.30
CA GLU A 75 1.53 -15.28 20.07
C GLU A 75 0.53 -15.68 18.99
N GLN A 76 -0.73 -15.24 19.11
CA GLN A 76 -1.77 -15.48 18.10
C GLN A 76 -1.41 -14.88 16.74
N SER A 77 -0.78 -13.70 16.74
CA SER A 77 -0.29 -13.06 15.51
C SER A 77 0.85 -13.86 14.87
N GLN A 78 1.75 -14.43 15.67
CA GLN A 78 2.84 -15.26 15.18
C GLN A 78 2.32 -16.61 14.65
N GLU A 79 1.36 -17.22 15.33
CA GLU A 79 0.72 -18.46 14.90
C GLU A 79 -0.07 -18.26 13.59
N LEU A 80 -0.88 -17.19 13.51
CA LEU A 80 -1.58 -16.81 12.28
C LEU A 80 -0.61 -16.63 11.12
N ARG A 81 0.52 -15.96 11.39
CA ARG A 81 1.58 -15.78 10.40
C ARG A 81 2.09 -17.15 9.94
N GLN A 82 2.49 -18.03 10.86
CA GLN A 82 3.01 -19.35 10.50
C GLN A 82 2.02 -20.15 9.65
N LEU A 83 0.74 -20.18 10.03
CA LEU A 83 -0.31 -20.85 9.26
C LEU A 83 -0.42 -20.31 7.83
N ILE A 84 -0.49 -18.99 7.67
CA ILE A 84 -0.59 -18.36 6.34
C ILE A 84 0.66 -18.64 5.47
N PHE A 85 1.83 -18.73 6.10
CA PHE A 85 3.10 -18.95 5.42
C PHE A 85 3.35 -20.42 5.03
N THR A 86 2.71 -21.36 5.71
CA THR A 86 2.96 -22.81 5.54
C THR A 86 1.81 -23.53 4.86
N LYS A 87 0.60 -22.99 4.96
CA LYS A 87 -0.64 -23.62 4.49
C LYS A 87 -1.37 -22.74 3.50
N SER A 88 -2.19 -23.35 2.68
CA SER A 88 -3.24 -22.72 1.90
C SER A 88 -4.60 -22.82 2.64
N PRO A 89 -5.63 -22.05 2.23
CA PRO A 89 -6.93 -22.13 2.89
C PRO A 89 -7.52 -23.55 2.91
N SER A 90 -7.35 -24.33 1.83
CA SER A 90 -7.85 -25.71 1.79
C SER A 90 -7.19 -26.61 2.82
N ASP A 91 -5.91 -26.39 3.12
CA ASP A 91 -5.13 -27.24 4.05
C ASP A 91 -5.57 -27.05 5.52
N VAL A 92 -6.37 -26.03 5.79
CA VAL A 92 -6.98 -25.75 7.09
C VAL A 92 -8.51 -25.90 7.08
N GLY A 93 -9.06 -26.51 6.03
CA GLY A 93 -10.50 -26.77 5.89
C GLY A 93 -11.33 -25.59 5.38
N LEU A 94 -10.70 -24.53 4.88
CA LEU A 94 -11.40 -23.37 4.30
C LEU A 94 -11.59 -23.53 2.79
N LYS A 95 -12.66 -22.91 2.26
CA LYS A 95 -12.93 -22.91 0.82
C LYS A 95 -11.90 -22.07 0.05
N GLY A 96 -11.40 -22.64 -1.04
CA GLY A 96 -10.50 -21.98 -1.99
C GLY A 96 -9.02 -22.28 -1.76
N GLN A 97 -8.19 -21.80 -2.70
CA GLN A 97 -6.76 -22.10 -2.76
C GLN A 97 -5.86 -20.88 -2.53
N LEU A 98 -6.44 -19.67 -2.61
CA LEU A 98 -5.74 -18.40 -2.38
C LEU A 98 -6.21 -17.77 -1.09
N TRP A 99 -5.27 -17.22 -0.32
CA TRP A 99 -5.60 -16.40 0.82
C TRP A 99 -6.23 -15.09 0.34
N SER A 100 -7.27 -14.66 1.04
CA SER A 100 -7.93 -13.37 0.89
C SER A 100 -8.25 -12.84 2.28
N TRP A 101 -8.64 -11.57 2.39
CA TRP A 101 -9.07 -11.05 3.69
C TRP A 101 -10.25 -11.84 4.28
N LYS A 102 -11.13 -12.43 3.44
CA LYS A 102 -12.26 -13.25 3.89
C LYS A 102 -11.79 -14.59 4.46
N THR A 103 -10.92 -15.31 3.73
CA THR A 103 -10.41 -16.60 4.20
C THR A 103 -9.49 -16.44 5.41
N VAL A 104 -8.72 -15.35 5.49
CA VAL A 104 -7.97 -15.01 6.71
C VAL A 104 -8.92 -14.67 7.88
N SER A 105 -10.04 -13.98 7.62
CA SER A 105 -11.06 -13.75 8.66
C SER A 105 -11.61 -15.06 9.21
N SER A 106 -11.96 -16.00 8.32
CA SER A 106 -12.46 -17.31 8.71
C SER A 106 -11.42 -18.12 9.48
N LEU A 107 -10.15 -18.05 9.08
CA LEU A 107 -9.05 -18.68 9.83
C LEU A 107 -8.94 -18.13 11.24
N ILE A 108 -8.99 -16.81 11.41
CA ILE A 108 -8.89 -16.15 12.71
C ILE A 108 -10.08 -16.52 13.60
N GLU A 109 -11.28 -16.60 13.02
CA GLU A 109 -12.48 -17.02 13.73
C GLU A 109 -12.38 -18.49 14.17
N GLN A 110 -11.91 -19.38 13.29
CA GLN A 110 -11.75 -20.81 13.58
C GLN A 110 -10.67 -21.08 14.64
N GLN A 111 -9.53 -20.37 14.60
CA GLN A 111 -8.40 -20.64 15.50
C GLN A 111 -8.49 -19.89 16.82
N PHE A 112 -9.07 -18.69 16.82
CA PHE A 112 -9.02 -17.79 17.98
C PHE A 112 -10.39 -17.31 18.46
N THR A 113 -11.49 -17.78 17.86
CA THR A 113 -12.87 -17.37 18.17
C THR A 113 -13.05 -15.85 18.12
N LYS A 114 -12.33 -15.18 17.21
CA LYS A 114 -12.30 -13.71 17.07
C LYS A 114 -12.78 -13.28 15.69
N ARG A 115 -13.75 -12.36 15.66
CA ARG A 115 -14.26 -11.77 14.41
C ARG A 115 -13.63 -10.41 14.16
N LEU A 116 -12.91 -10.29 13.03
CA LEU A 116 -12.24 -9.04 12.65
C LEU A 116 -12.86 -8.42 11.41
N LYS A 117 -13.02 -7.09 11.42
CA LYS A 117 -13.39 -6.32 10.23
C LYS A 117 -12.24 -6.31 9.21
N ARG A 118 -12.57 -6.24 7.91
CA ARG A 118 -11.62 -6.19 6.77
C ARG A 118 -10.39 -5.30 7.02
N ASN A 119 -10.58 -4.06 7.46
CA ASN A 119 -9.47 -3.13 7.67
C ASN A 119 -8.48 -3.59 8.77
N ARG A 120 -8.97 -4.26 9.82
CA ARG A 120 -8.08 -4.82 10.86
C ARG A 120 -7.27 -5.98 10.30
N ILE A 121 -7.90 -6.87 9.53
CA ILE A 121 -7.21 -7.99 8.88
C ILE A 121 -6.13 -7.48 7.94
N ILE A 122 -6.45 -6.51 7.07
CA ILE A 122 -5.46 -5.90 6.17
C ILE A 122 -4.30 -5.28 6.97
N ASN A 123 -4.59 -4.61 8.10
CA ASN A 123 -3.54 -4.05 8.95
C ASN A 123 -2.67 -5.15 9.58
N TYR A 124 -3.25 -6.27 10.02
CA TYR A 124 -2.47 -7.42 10.48
C TYR A 124 -1.60 -7.99 9.36
N LEU A 125 -2.15 -8.18 8.16
CA LEU A 125 -1.39 -8.66 7.00
C LEU A 125 -0.25 -7.70 6.60
N ARG A 126 -0.43 -6.39 6.75
CA ARG A 126 0.63 -5.38 6.55
C ARG A 126 1.69 -5.41 7.65
N LYS A 127 1.30 -5.55 8.92
CA LYS A 127 2.24 -5.69 10.05
C LYS A 127 3.05 -6.99 9.96
N MET A 128 2.38 -8.07 9.54
CA MET A 128 3.00 -9.33 9.19
C MET A 128 3.69 -9.27 7.84
N ASP A 129 3.55 -8.15 7.13
CA ASP A 129 4.41 -7.77 6.02
C ASP A 129 4.08 -8.62 4.74
N ILE A 130 3.00 -9.42 4.84
CA ILE A 130 2.45 -10.38 3.86
C ILE A 130 1.78 -9.64 2.70
N PHE A 131 1.26 -8.46 3.00
CA PHE A 131 0.54 -7.63 2.04
C PHE A 131 1.34 -6.36 1.75
N PRO A 132 1.58 -6.02 0.47
CA PRO A 132 2.29 -4.80 0.14
C PRO A 132 1.53 -3.58 0.68
N THR A 133 2.28 -2.56 1.07
CA THR A 133 1.75 -1.20 1.10
C THR A 133 1.50 -0.80 -0.36
N VAL A 134 0.30 -1.12 -0.85
CA VAL A 134 -0.12 -0.82 -2.23
C VAL A 134 0.24 0.63 -2.53
N PRO A 135 0.93 0.93 -3.64
CA PRO A 135 1.11 2.32 -4.03
C PRO A 135 -0.27 2.99 -4.10
N GLU A 136 -0.37 4.16 -3.47
CA GLU A 136 -1.63 4.90 -3.37
C GLU A 136 -2.31 5.04 -4.73
N LYS A 137 -3.65 5.04 -4.69
CA LYS A 137 -4.61 5.29 -5.77
C LYS A 137 -3.95 5.81 -7.07
N GLY A 138 -3.85 4.96 -8.10
CA GLY A 138 -3.31 5.42 -9.38
C GLY A 138 -3.08 4.34 -10.43
N TRP A 139 -2.76 3.11 -10.00
CA TRP A 139 -2.40 2.04 -10.93
C TRP A 139 -3.50 1.69 -11.95
N ARG A 140 -4.78 1.84 -11.58
CA ARG A 140 -5.95 1.58 -12.46
C ARG A 140 -6.15 2.66 -13.52
N TYR A 141 -5.68 3.87 -13.23
CA TYR A 141 -5.79 5.04 -14.12
C TYR A 141 -4.58 5.16 -15.05
N ARG A 142 -3.64 4.20 -15.01
CA ARG A 142 -2.59 4.14 -16.03
C ARG A 142 -3.20 3.77 -17.38
N TYR A 143 -2.62 4.31 -18.44
CA TYR A 143 -3.16 4.21 -19.80
C TYR A 143 -2.69 2.94 -20.52
N VAL A 144 -3.61 2.34 -21.29
CA VAL A 144 -3.34 1.31 -22.28
C VAL A 144 -2.85 1.99 -23.54
N ARG A 145 -1.64 1.62 -23.94
CA ARG A 145 -0.86 2.27 -25.00
C ARG A 145 -1.54 2.26 -26.38
N ASP A 146 -2.31 1.22 -26.68
CA ASP A 146 -2.89 1.01 -28.02
C ASP A 146 -4.26 1.70 -28.18
N THR A 147 -4.89 2.15 -27.09
CA THR A 147 -6.28 2.64 -27.11
C THR A 147 -6.47 4.02 -26.46
N ASN A 148 -5.40 4.61 -25.91
CA ASN A 148 -5.44 5.85 -25.14
C ASN A 148 -6.50 5.85 -24.00
N GLU A 149 -6.91 4.65 -23.57
CA GLU A 149 -7.92 4.45 -22.54
C GLU A 149 -7.23 3.97 -21.25
N SER A 150 -7.74 4.32 -20.08
CA SER A 150 -7.19 3.77 -18.82
C SER A 150 -7.35 2.25 -18.75
N LEU A 151 -6.51 1.57 -17.97
CA LEU A 151 -6.66 0.13 -17.69
C LEU A 151 -8.06 -0.19 -17.15
N ASP A 152 -8.61 0.70 -16.33
CA ASP A 152 -9.97 0.62 -15.82
C ASP A 152 -11.02 0.66 -16.95
N ALA A 153 -10.87 1.59 -17.89
CA ALA A 153 -11.76 1.74 -19.04
C ALA A 153 -11.68 0.52 -19.97
N HIS A 154 -10.47 0.05 -20.28
CA HIS A 154 -10.26 -1.14 -21.10
C HIS A 154 -10.88 -2.39 -20.48
N ALA A 155 -10.66 -2.59 -19.17
CA ALA A 155 -11.22 -3.72 -18.44
C ALA A 155 -12.76 -3.70 -18.46
N LYS A 156 -13.37 -2.53 -18.25
CA LYS A 156 -14.83 -2.36 -18.35
C LYS A 156 -15.35 -2.66 -19.74
N ARG A 157 -14.79 -2.02 -20.77
CA ARG A 157 -15.21 -2.16 -22.17
C ARG A 157 -15.15 -3.60 -22.64
N THR A 158 -14.17 -4.35 -22.15
CA THR A 158 -13.96 -5.74 -22.55
C THR A 158 -14.56 -6.77 -21.58
N GLY A 159 -15.28 -6.35 -20.54
CA GLY A 159 -15.89 -7.24 -19.57
C GLY A 159 -14.91 -8.04 -18.71
N ARG A 160 -13.67 -7.56 -18.57
CA ARG A 160 -12.56 -8.25 -17.87
C ARG A 160 -12.39 -7.79 -16.43
N GLN A 161 -11.88 -8.67 -15.59
CA GLN A 161 -11.48 -8.30 -14.22
C GLN A 161 -10.02 -7.84 -14.18
N LEU A 162 -9.79 -6.60 -13.75
CA LEU A 162 -8.46 -6.01 -13.65
C LEU A 162 -7.81 -6.31 -12.29
N TYR A 163 -6.56 -6.78 -12.34
CA TYR A 163 -5.74 -7.09 -11.18
C TYR A 163 -4.36 -6.42 -11.28
N LEU A 164 -3.92 -5.78 -10.21
CA LEU A 164 -2.49 -5.51 -9.97
C LEU A 164 -1.85 -6.79 -9.46
N PHE A 165 -0.78 -7.25 -10.08
CA PHE A 165 -0.01 -8.43 -9.68
C PHE A 165 1.42 -8.04 -9.28
N GLY A 166 1.88 -8.62 -8.18
CA GLY A 166 3.25 -8.43 -7.71
C GLY A 166 3.74 -9.55 -6.81
N LYS A 167 4.95 -9.35 -6.31
CA LYS A 167 5.64 -10.30 -5.43
C LYS A 167 6.33 -9.58 -4.27
N ILE A 168 6.54 -10.31 -3.19
CA ILE A 168 7.34 -9.90 -2.03
C ILE A 168 8.28 -11.05 -1.68
N TYR A 169 9.59 -10.79 -1.68
CA TYR A 169 10.58 -11.74 -1.17
C TYR A 169 10.67 -11.61 0.35
N ARG A 170 10.66 -12.74 1.06
CA ARG A 170 10.72 -12.77 2.53
C ARG A 170 12.02 -13.29 3.07
N SER A 171 12.55 -14.27 2.40
CA SER A 171 13.91 -14.77 2.56
C SER A 171 14.40 -15.20 1.19
N SER A 172 15.65 -15.68 1.13
CA SER A 172 16.16 -16.43 -0.02
C SER A 172 15.30 -17.66 -0.38
N GLU A 173 14.45 -18.14 0.53
CA GLU A 173 13.70 -19.39 0.40
C GLU A 173 12.20 -19.21 0.20
N ARG A 174 11.62 -18.03 0.48
CA ARG A 174 10.18 -17.82 0.42
C ARG A 174 9.80 -16.53 -0.27
N MET A 175 8.78 -16.63 -1.10
CA MET A 175 8.18 -15.53 -1.83
C MET A 175 6.66 -15.56 -1.66
N ILE A 176 6.07 -14.38 -1.56
CA ILE A 176 4.61 -14.19 -1.58
C ILE A 176 4.23 -13.60 -2.92
N LEU A 177 3.38 -14.31 -3.66
CA LEU A 177 2.69 -13.75 -4.81
C LEU A 177 1.37 -13.15 -4.35
N TYR A 178 1.05 -11.96 -4.86
CA TYR A 178 -0.20 -11.29 -4.53
C TYR A 178 -0.84 -10.67 -5.77
N SER A 179 -2.16 -10.51 -5.68
CA SER A 179 -2.93 -9.70 -6.60
C SER A 179 -3.96 -8.83 -5.87
N ILE A 180 -4.31 -7.71 -6.49
CA ILE A 180 -5.28 -6.76 -5.98
C ILE A 180 -6.24 -6.40 -7.10
N SER A 181 -7.52 -6.71 -6.93
CA SER A 181 -8.55 -6.41 -7.91
C SER A 181 -8.85 -4.91 -8.00
N ARG A 182 -9.61 -4.55 -9.03
CA ARG A 182 -10.27 -3.25 -9.19
C ARG A 182 -11.17 -2.86 -8.00
N ASP A 183 -11.69 -3.79 -7.22
CA ASP A 183 -12.53 -3.47 -6.05
C ASP A 183 -11.73 -3.52 -4.73
N GLY A 184 -10.41 -3.67 -4.85
CA GLY A 184 -9.49 -3.80 -3.73
C GLY A 184 -9.59 -5.17 -3.04
N HIS A 185 -10.20 -6.17 -3.67
CA HIS A 185 -10.08 -7.55 -3.20
C HIS A 185 -8.65 -8.01 -3.37
N VAL A 186 -8.16 -8.71 -2.37
CA VAL A 186 -6.77 -9.15 -2.29
C VAL A 186 -6.76 -10.66 -2.35
N TYR A 187 -5.85 -11.18 -3.17
CA TYR A 187 -5.52 -12.59 -3.21
C TYR A 187 -4.02 -12.74 -3.06
N PHE A 188 -3.56 -13.73 -2.29
CA PHE A 188 -2.15 -13.99 -2.13
C PHE A 188 -1.89 -15.46 -1.77
N LYS A 189 -0.68 -15.93 -2.03
CA LYS A 189 -0.21 -17.26 -1.62
C LYS A 189 1.31 -17.24 -1.44
N THR A 190 1.76 -18.01 -0.47
CA THR A 190 3.18 -18.19 -0.17
C THR A 190 3.71 -19.36 -0.98
N TYR A 191 4.90 -19.20 -1.52
CA TYR A 191 5.62 -20.20 -2.29
C TYR A 191 7.07 -20.28 -1.80
N PRO A 192 7.77 -21.41 -2.03
CA PRO A 192 9.22 -21.43 -2.06
C PRO A 192 9.74 -20.36 -3.02
N SER A 193 10.98 -19.90 -2.89
CA SER A 193 11.52 -18.86 -3.80
C SER A 193 11.69 -19.35 -5.24
N GLU A 194 11.86 -20.66 -5.44
CA GLU A 194 12.03 -21.31 -6.74
C GLU A 194 11.28 -22.66 -6.81
N PRO A 195 10.84 -23.13 -8.00
CA PRO A 195 10.94 -22.47 -9.31
C PRO A 195 9.88 -21.37 -9.49
N PHE A 196 10.33 -20.15 -9.75
CA PHE A 196 9.48 -18.95 -9.72
C PHE A 196 8.40 -18.92 -10.82
N VAL A 197 8.71 -19.36 -12.04
CA VAL A 197 7.78 -19.31 -13.19
C VAL A 197 6.55 -20.20 -12.97
N GLU A 198 6.77 -21.44 -12.51
CA GLU A 198 5.68 -22.40 -12.27
C GLU A 198 4.77 -21.93 -11.13
N GLN A 199 5.33 -21.26 -10.12
CA GLN A 199 4.56 -20.68 -9.03
C GLN A 199 3.70 -19.49 -9.50
N VAL A 200 4.24 -18.65 -10.39
CA VAL A 200 3.46 -17.56 -11.01
C VAL A 200 2.32 -18.14 -11.85
N LYS A 201 2.59 -19.15 -12.69
CA LYS A 201 1.55 -19.84 -13.46
C LYS A 201 0.47 -20.41 -12.55
N ALA A 202 0.85 -21.18 -11.53
CA ALA A 202 -0.07 -21.76 -10.56
C ALA A 202 -0.93 -20.68 -9.87
N PHE A 203 -0.31 -19.57 -9.44
CA PHE A 203 -1.03 -18.46 -8.81
C PHE A 203 -2.06 -17.82 -9.74
N LEU A 204 -1.68 -17.55 -10.99
CA LEU A 204 -2.57 -16.90 -11.96
C LEU A 204 -3.70 -17.81 -12.43
N THR A 205 -3.45 -19.10 -12.58
CA THR A 205 -4.50 -20.09 -12.85
C THR A 205 -5.52 -20.13 -11.72
N LEU A 206 -5.07 -20.13 -10.47
CA LEU A 206 -5.97 -20.05 -9.31
C LEU A 206 -6.73 -18.73 -9.27
N LEU A 207 -6.09 -17.62 -9.62
CA LEU A 207 -6.71 -16.31 -9.65
C LEU A 207 -7.82 -16.24 -10.71
N GLN A 208 -7.56 -16.76 -11.92
CA GLN A 208 -8.52 -16.83 -13.01
C GLN A 208 -9.73 -17.71 -12.65
N LYS A 209 -9.49 -18.88 -12.05
CA LYS A 209 -10.56 -19.77 -11.55
C LYS A 209 -11.47 -19.04 -10.56
N ASN A 210 -10.91 -18.23 -9.65
CA ASN A 210 -11.69 -17.43 -8.70
C ASN A 210 -12.44 -16.25 -9.34
N ALA A 211 -11.92 -15.68 -10.43
CA ALA A 211 -12.52 -14.53 -11.09
C ALA A 211 -13.81 -14.88 -11.86
N HIS A 212 -13.97 -16.15 -12.28
CA HIS A 212 -15.05 -16.62 -13.16
C HIS A 212 -15.21 -15.80 -14.46
N LYS A 213 -14.17 -15.04 -14.83
CA LYS A 213 -14.10 -14.15 -16.00
C LYS A 213 -12.66 -14.12 -16.51
N ARG A 214 -12.48 -13.65 -17.75
CA ARG A 214 -11.15 -13.31 -18.25
C ARG A 214 -10.53 -12.20 -17.39
N ILE A 215 -9.27 -12.36 -17.04
CA ILE A 215 -8.54 -11.42 -16.19
C ILE A 215 -7.59 -10.56 -17.03
N LEU A 216 -7.44 -9.31 -16.62
CA LEU A 216 -6.43 -8.37 -17.11
C LEU A 216 -5.44 -8.13 -15.97
N ILE A 217 -4.14 -8.28 -16.24
CA ILE A 217 -3.09 -8.15 -15.24
C ILE A 217 -2.24 -6.90 -15.52
N TYR A 218 -2.04 -6.09 -14.49
CA TYR A 218 -1.07 -5.02 -14.44
C TYR A 218 0.10 -5.43 -13.54
N THR A 219 1.34 -5.34 -14.02
CA THR A 219 2.52 -5.74 -13.25
C THR A 219 3.80 -5.01 -13.71
N SER A 220 4.89 -5.14 -12.94
CA SER A 220 6.18 -4.53 -13.27
C SER A 220 6.89 -5.25 -14.42
N ALA A 221 7.83 -4.57 -15.08
CA ALA A 221 8.53 -5.07 -16.27
C ALA A 221 9.23 -6.42 -16.07
N LEU A 222 9.78 -6.66 -14.87
CA LEU A 222 10.44 -7.92 -14.52
C LEU A 222 9.50 -9.13 -14.59
N ASN A 223 8.19 -8.93 -14.42
CA ASN A 223 7.23 -10.02 -14.48
C ASN A 223 6.75 -10.35 -15.89
N VAL A 224 6.99 -9.46 -16.86
CA VAL A 224 6.41 -9.52 -18.21
C VAL A 224 7.01 -10.63 -19.06
N TYR A 225 8.32 -10.83 -18.96
CA TYR A 225 9.01 -11.91 -19.69
C TYR A 225 8.40 -13.27 -19.34
N MET A 226 8.14 -13.51 -18.06
CA MET A 226 7.59 -14.77 -17.58
C MET A 226 6.15 -15.00 -18.04
N LEU A 227 5.35 -13.93 -18.07
CA LEU A 227 3.97 -14.00 -18.55
C LEU A 227 3.89 -14.29 -20.05
N ARG A 228 4.93 -13.94 -20.83
CA ARG A 228 5.03 -14.34 -22.25
C ARG A 228 5.26 -15.84 -22.41
N GLU A 229 6.10 -16.47 -21.57
CA GLU A 229 6.29 -17.93 -21.59
C GLU A 229 5.00 -18.67 -21.24
N TRP A 230 4.22 -18.17 -20.27
CA TRP A 230 2.91 -18.74 -19.96
C TRP A 230 1.93 -18.64 -21.14
N ARG A 231 1.89 -17.50 -21.85
CA ARG A 231 0.98 -17.29 -22.99
C ARG A 231 1.23 -18.24 -24.16
N LYS A 232 2.48 -18.70 -24.37
CA LYS A 232 2.81 -19.63 -25.46
C LYS A 232 2.05 -20.97 -25.34
N ASN A 233 1.54 -21.30 -24.16
CA ASN A 233 0.82 -22.54 -23.89
C ASN A 233 -0.71 -22.46 -24.15
N GLY A 234 -1.19 -21.40 -24.81
CA GLY A 234 -2.59 -21.32 -25.28
C GLY A 234 -3.61 -20.86 -24.22
N ASP A 235 -3.17 -20.48 -23.03
CA ASP A 235 -4.05 -20.00 -21.97
C ASP A 235 -4.61 -18.59 -22.26
N SER A 236 -5.89 -18.42 -21.93
CA SER A 236 -6.79 -17.28 -22.21
C SER A 236 -6.42 -15.91 -21.62
N LEU A 237 -5.14 -15.65 -21.34
CA LEU A 237 -4.65 -14.37 -20.87
C LEU A 237 -4.43 -13.40 -22.03
N GLU A 238 -5.25 -12.34 -22.09
CA GLU A 238 -5.10 -11.29 -23.08
C GLU A 238 -4.29 -10.11 -22.52
N LYS A 239 -3.32 -9.65 -23.33
CA LYS A 239 -2.31 -8.58 -23.13
C LYS A 239 -2.29 -7.86 -21.77
N ILE A 240 -1.14 -7.99 -21.11
CA ILE A 240 -0.66 -7.23 -19.96
C ILE A 240 -0.12 -5.87 -20.40
N CYS A 241 -0.46 -4.81 -19.65
CA CYS A 241 0.16 -3.50 -19.78
C CYS A 241 1.18 -3.26 -18.66
N ILE A 242 2.35 -2.76 -19.07
CA ILE A 242 3.54 -2.53 -18.25
C ILE A 242 3.67 -1.04 -18.06
N TRP A 243 3.83 -0.56 -16.82
CA TRP A 243 4.57 0.67 -16.53
C TRP A 243 5.04 0.69 -15.08
N GLY A 244 6.33 0.47 -14.88
CA GLY A 244 7.09 1.09 -13.79
C GLY A 244 8.31 1.69 -14.46
N GLU A 245 8.69 2.93 -14.12
CA GLU A 245 9.96 3.47 -14.59
C GLU A 245 11.05 2.45 -14.23
N PRO A 246 11.81 1.94 -15.21
CA PRO A 246 12.99 1.17 -14.88
C PRO A 246 13.91 2.11 -14.14
N GLN A 247 14.31 1.77 -12.90
CA GLN A 247 15.45 2.44 -12.31
C GLN A 247 16.62 2.26 -13.29
N ARG A 248 17.32 3.35 -13.61
CA ARG A 248 18.35 3.43 -14.67
C ARG A 248 19.42 2.32 -14.58
N HIS A 249 19.54 1.64 -13.44
CA HIS A 249 20.55 0.62 -13.14
C HIS A 249 20.13 -0.82 -13.41
N ASP A 250 18.91 -1.12 -13.85
CA ASP A 250 18.53 -2.51 -14.17
C ASP A 250 19.14 -2.96 -15.51
N ARG A 251 20.35 -3.56 -15.46
CA ARG A 251 21.06 -4.08 -16.64
C ARG A 251 20.27 -5.17 -17.39
N ASN A 252 19.44 -5.92 -16.68
CA ASN A 252 18.64 -6.99 -17.29
C ASN A 252 17.54 -6.39 -18.16
N TYR A 253 16.90 -5.29 -17.73
CA TYR A 253 15.94 -4.55 -18.55
C TYR A 253 16.50 -4.17 -19.94
N TRP A 254 17.71 -3.61 -20.00
CA TRP A 254 18.33 -3.17 -21.26
C TRP A 254 18.73 -4.33 -22.18
N ARG A 255 19.23 -5.43 -21.59
CA ARG A 255 19.56 -6.66 -22.33
C ARG A 255 18.32 -7.28 -22.97
N TYR A 256 17.20 -7.28 -22.25
CA TYR A 256 15.94 -7.82 -22.75
C TYR A 256 15.21 -6.88 -23.72
N ARG A 257 15.37 -5.55 -23.57
CA ARG A 257 14.86 -4.56 -24.53
C ARG A 257 15.38 -4.79 -25.94
N ARG A 258 16.67 -5.02 -26.12
CA ARG A 258 17.28 -5.29 -27.44
C ARG A 258 16.90 -6.66 -28.01
N LYS A 259 16.86 -7.70 -27.16
CA LYS A 259 16.67 -9.08 -27.62
C LYS A 259 15.23 -9.41 -28.05
N PHE A 260 14.23 -8.69 -27.54
CA PHE A 260 12.82 -9.10 -27.66
C PHE A 260 11.89 -8.07 -28.32
N ASN A 261 12.47 -7.15 -29.10
CA ASN A 261 11.77 -6.09 -29.85
C ASN A 261 10.64 -5.43 -29.03
N LEU A 262 10.97 -5.02 -27.81
CA LEU A 262 10.08 -4.25 -26.95
C LEU A 262 10.00 -2.84 -27.53
N SER A 263 9.11 -2.62 -28.50
CA SER A 263 8.87 -1.30 -29.09
C SER A 263 8.54 -0.29 -27.98
N LEU A 264 9.22 0.86 -27.97
CA LEU A 264 9.02 1.98 -27.03
C LEU A 264 7.83 2.83 -27.46
N PHE A 265 7.05 3.39 -26.53
CA PHE A 265 6.46 4.72 -26.73
C PHE A 265 6.47 5.43 -25.37
N ILE A 266 7.26 6.50 -25.30
CA ILE A 266 7.31 7.47 -24.21
C ILE A 266 6.16 8.45 -24.46
N HIS A 267 5.35 8.74 -23.45
CA HIS A 267 4.58 9.98 -23.46
C HIS A 267 4.94 10.76 -22.20
N GLU A 268 5.81 11.76 -22.38
CA GLU A 268 5.96 12.84 -21.42
C GLU A 268 4.61 13.57 -21.36
N GLN A 269 3.99 13.63 -20.19
CA GLN A 269 3.07 14.73 -19.94
C GLN A 269 3.93 16.00 -19.87
N LYS A 270 3.85 16.82 -20.92
CA LYS A 270 4.24 18.23 -20.81
C LYS A 270 3.40 18.84 -19.68
N SER A 271 4.11 19.35 -18.68
CA SER A 271 3.59 20.28 -17.69
C SER A 271 2.80 21.39 -18.40
N LYS A 272 1.59 21.65 -17.90
CA LYS A 272 1.01 22.99 -17.84
C LYS A 272 0.87 23.36 -16.38
#